data_AF-J2K9T5-F1
#
_entry.id   AF-J2K9T5-F1
#
_cell.length_a   1.000
_cell.length_b   1.000
_cell.length_c   1.000
_cell.angle_alpha   90.00
_cell.angle_beta   90.00
_cell.angle_gamma   90.00
#
_symmetry.space_group_name_H-M   'P 1'
#
loop_
_entity.id
_entity.type
_entity.pdbx_description
1 polymer ?
#
loop_
_entity_poly.entity_id
_entity_poly.type
_entity_poly.pdbx_seq_one_letter_code
_entity_poly.pdbx_strand_id
1 'polypeptide(L)'
;MKRILFTFLLSFAFADAFAQIPAGYYDGTTGLTGAALKTKLSQIISNHQDHGYGGLWDGYETTDRDTSYENDNTILDIYSENPNGADPYNFIYGTNQCGNYSSEGDCYNREHIVPQSLFNEALPMKSDIHFIRATDGKVNGMRSNYPFGKVGSTSFTSMNGSKLGTSVSPGYSGIVFEPVDAFKGDVARMIFYFVTRYESQLSSFDTGDMLGGSAFPGLQTWELNQLLAWNAADPVSPTEITRNNASHVYQGNRNPFIDHPEYAGSIWGTPVADTQAPTAAANLTASNPTSNSMVLSWTAATDNIGVAGYEIYVNGTLNTTVSGTTATVQGLAPSTTYTFYIIAKDAAGNSSPQSNIATGTTLTGPIGGSCGTETFDAIPTASASSYVDRTWTSNNITWAATFARTDETINGKSITIRGGNLTSSTISGGVQSLTLTTQLKYSGTAGTLNVEVNGTLVGTIPYSATVATTTINGINVTGNAVIKITNPSTSNRVAMDDLSWTCATLATSDLTKGKSSFSVYPNPVKNNELFVKGEELSKVSKAEIYDLSGKLIESIAHPFKNSNKINLKGAQKGIYILKTDNTSSKFIVD
;
A
#
# COMPACT_ATOMS: atom_id res chain seq x y z
N MET A 1 50.83 -61.82 -15.10
CA MET A 1 50.73 -60.77 -16.15
C MET A 1 49.37 -60.85 -16.80
N LYS A 2 48.50 -59.84 -16.59
CA LYS A 2 47.51 -59.35 -17.56
C LYS A 2 46.95 -58.04 -16.97
N ARG A 3 47.32 -56.95 -17.63
CA ARG A 3 47.09 -55.56 -17.23
C ARG A 3 45.64 -55.16 -17.52
N ILE A 4 45.07 -54.43 -16.58
CA ILE A 4 43.82 -53.68 -16.68
C ILE A 4 44.06 -52.51 -17.65
N LEU A 5 43.17 -52.34 -18.63
CA LEU A 5 42.98 -51.06 -19.32
C LEU A 5 41.49 -50.70 -19.24
N PHE A 6 41.20 -49.71 -18.41
CA PHE A 6 39.95 -48.96 -18.42
C PHE A 6 40.11 -47.83 -19.43
N THR A 7 39.30 -47.82 -20.48
CA THR A 7 39.13 -46.67 -21.39
C THR A 7 38.23 -45.65 -20.72
N PHE A 8 38.80 -44.49 -20.36
CA PHE A 8 38.07 -43.31 -19.92
C PHE A 8 37.67 -42.52 -21.18
N LEU A 9 36.39 -42.54 -21.55
CA LEU A 9 35.85 -41.69 -22.61
C LEU A 9 35.48 -40.35 -21.96
N LEU A 10 36.36 -39.35 -22.10
CA LEU A 10 36.08 -37.99 -21.64
C LEU A 10 35.28 -37.27 -22.75
N SER A 11 33.96 -37.25 -22.62
CA SER A 11 33.09 -36.41 -23.45
C SER A 11 33.20 -34.96 -22.95
N PHE A 12 33.92 -34.12 -23.69
CA PHE A 12 33.80 -32.66 -23.56
C PHE A 12 32.44 -32.24 -24.10
N ALA A 13 31.47 -32.04 -23.21
CA ALA A 13 30.30 -31.25 -23.52
C ALA A 13 30.70 -29.77 -23.41
N PHE A 14 30.96 -29.12 -24.54
CA PHE A 14 30.90 -27.67 -24.61
C PHE A 14 29.43 -27.29 -24.41
N ALA A 15 29.11 -26.84 -23.20
CA ALA A 15 27.88 -26.09 -22.98
C ALA A 15 28.18 -24.66 -23.41
N ASP A 16 27.73 -24.27 -24.60
CA ASP A 16 27.62 -22.86 -24.96
C ASP A 16 26.63 -22.23 -24.00
N ALA A 17 27.16 -21.63 -22.93
CA ALA A 17 26.38 -20.87 -21.97
C ALA A 17 25.95 -19.58 -22.66
N PHE A 18 24.75 -19.59 -23.25
CA PHE A 18 24.04 -18.35 -23.53
C PHE A 18 24.00 -17.56 -22.20
N ALA A 19 24.70 -16.43 -22.14
CA ALA A 19 24.77 -15.62 -20.93
C ALA A 19 23.40 -14.97 -20.69
N GLN A 20 22.49 -15.71 -20.06
CA GLN A 20 21.19 -15.23 -19.64
C GLN A 20 21.34 -14.03 -18.69
N ILE A 21 20.34 -13.15 -18.66
CA ILE A 21 20.22 -12.07 -17.68
C ILE A 21 20.58 -12.63 -16.29
N PRO A 22 21.59 -12.08 -15.59
CA PRO A 22 21.98 -12.58 -14.28
C PRO A 22 20.78 -12.61 -13.33
N ALA A 23 20.65 -13.65 -12.52
CA ALA A 23 19.55 -13.76 -11.57
C ALA A 23 19.54 -12.54 -10.63
N GLY A 24 18.39 -11.89 -10.50
CA GLY A 24 18.22 -10.69 -9.68
C GLY A 24 18.78 -9.39 -10.28
N TYR A 25 19.26 -9.39 -11.53
CA TYR A 25 19.85 -8.18 -12.14
C TYR A 25 18.92 -6.96 -12.13
N TYR A 26 17.60 -7.18 -12.28
CA TYR A 26 16.58 -6.14 -12.27
C TYR A 26 15.78 -6.05 -10.96
N ASP A 27 16.31 -6.54 -9.84
CA ASP A 27 15.60 -6.53 -8.55
C ASP A 27 15.20 -5.12 -8.11
N GLY A 28 13.95 -5.02 -7.60
CA GLY A 28 13.35 -3.77 -7.15
C GLY A 28 12.77 -2.89 -8.26
N THR A 29 12.63 -3.42 -9.49
CA THR A 29 11.87 -2.76 -10.58
C THR A 29 10.36 -3.08 -10.54
N THR A 30 9.96 -4.15 -9.84
CA THR A 30 8.56 -4.61 -9.76
C THR A 30 7.61 -3.51 -9.31
N GLY A 31 6.57 -3.26 -10.11
CA GLY A 31 5.53 -2.26 -9.81
C GLY A 31 5.94 -0.80 -10.03
N LEU A 32 7.19 -0.53 -10.44
CA LEU A 32 7.63 0.82 -10.81
C LEU A 32 7.23 1.13 -12.24
N THR A 33 6.84 2.39 -12.49
CA THR A 33 6.58 2.94 -13.82
C THR A 33 7.11 4.38 -13.91
N GLY A 34 7.06 4.98 -15.11
CA GLY A 34 7.44 6.37 -15.31
C GLY A 34 8.88 6.69 -14.90
N ALA A 35 9.06 7.89 -14.33
CA ALA A 35 10.36 8.36 -13.85
C ALA A 35 10.96 7.44 -12.77
N ALA A 36 10.15 6.83 -11.91
CA ALA A 36 10.65 5.96 -10.84
C ALA A 36 11.32 4.69 -11.39
N LEU A 37 10.72 4.07 -12.41
CA LEU A 37 11.31 2.92 -13.10
C LEU A 37 12.60 3.34 -13.83
N LYS A 38 12.58 4.46 -14.56
CA LYS A 38 13.76 4.97 -15.27
C LYS A 38 14.94 5.20 -14.32
N THR A 39 14.73 5.90 -13.20
CA THR A 39 15.78 6.15 -12.21
C THR A 39 16.28 4.85 -11.58
N LYS A 40 15.40 3.89 -11.29
CA LYS A 40 15.81 2.57 -10.76
C LYS A 40 16.68 1.81 -11.76
N LEU A 41 16.32 1.81 -13.05
CA LEU A 41 17.12 1.20 -14.10
C LEU A 41 18.47 1.91 -14.25
N SER A 42 18.50 3.25 -14.21
CA SER A 42 19.73 4.05 -14.26
C SER A 42 20.72 3.63 -13.16
N GLN A 43 20.22 3.39 -11.95
CA GLN A 43 21.04 2.90 -10.83
C GLN A 43 21.57 1.48 -11.10
N ILE A 44 20.74 0.57 -11.59
CA ILE A 44 21.13 -0.82 -11.89
C ILE A 44 22.26 -0.86 -12.93
N ILE A 45 22.10 -0.13 -14.03
CA ILE A 45 23.04 -0.18 -15.16
C ILE A 45 24.23 0.77 -15.01
N SER A 46 24.37 1.41 -13.84
CA SER A 46 25.45 2.37 -13.55
C SER A 46 26.84 1.74 -13.50
N ASN A 47 26.93 0.41 -13.36
CA ASN A 47 28.16 -0.36 -13.19
C ASN A 47 29.00 -0.57 -14.47
N HIS A 48 28.83 0.30 -15.47
CA HIS A 48 29.62 0.35 -16.71
C HIS A 48 31.14 0.43 -16.43
N GLN A 49 31.90 -0.48 -17.05
CA GLN A 49 33.37 -0.48 -17.07
C GLN A 49 33.85 0.20 -18.36
N ASP A 50 34.57 1.30 -18.22
CA ASP A 50 35.12 2.03 -19.38
C ASP A 50 36.45 1.41 -19.84
N HIS A 51 36.44 0.85 -21.05
CA HIS A 51 37.62 0.27 -21.72
C HIS A 51 38.34 1.28 -22.64
N GLY A 52 37.93 2.55 -22.60
CA GLY A 52 38.43 3.63 -23.43
C GLY A 52 37.95 3.54 -24.88
N TYR A 53 38.08 4.66 -25.60
CA TYR A 53 37.61 4.76 -26.98
C TYR A 53 38.34 3.82 -27.97
N GLY A 54 39.56 3.42 -27.64
CA GLY A 54 40.32 2.43 -28.41
C GLY A 54 39.84 1.00 -28.18
N GLY A 55 39.39 0.67 -26.97
CA GLY A 55 38.93 -0.69 -26.61
C GLY A 55 37.68 -1.13 -27.38
N LEU A 56 36.88 -0.18 -27.88
CA LEU A 56 35.71 -0.48 -28.73
C LEU A 56 36.06 -1.42 -29.90
N TRP A 57 37.26 -1.29 -30.47
CA TRP A 57 37.72 -2.19 -31.51
C TRP A 57 37.79 -3.64 -31.03
N ASP A 58 38.33 -3.89 -29.84
CA ASP A 58 38.40 -5.22 -29.24
C ASP A 58 36.98 -5.74 -28.89
N GLY A 59 36.08 -4.84 -28.46
CA GLY A 59 34.68 -5.18 -28.18
C GLY A 59 33.94 -5.77 -29.39
N TYR A 60 34.16 -5.19 -30.58
CA TYR A 60 33.51 -5.62 -31.82
C TYR A 60 33.86 -7.03 -32.27
N GLU A 61 34.92 -7.65 -31.73
CA GLU A 61 35.20 -9.06 -31.95
C GLU A 61 34.04 -9.96 -31.51
N THR A 62 33.26 -9.50 -30.54
CA THR A 62 32.18 -10.28 -29.92
C THR A 62 30.80 -9.62 -30.01
N THR A 63 30.71 -8.28 -30.06
CA THR A 63 29.42 -7.57 -30.00
C THR A 63 28.78 -7.33 -31.37
N ASP A 64 29.58 -7.20 -32.42
CA ASP A 64 29.13 -6.70 -33.73
C ASP A 64 29.59 -7.65 -34.85
N ARG A 65 29.59 -8.97 -34.60
CA ARG A 65 29.86 -10.00 -35.62
C ARG A 65 28.56 -10.52 -36.21
N ASP A 66 28.47 -10.58 -37.54
CA ASP A 66 27.34 -11.21 -38.19
C ASP A 66 27.43 -12.72 -38.05
N THR A 67 26.60 -13.23 -37.15
CA THR A 67 26.41 -14.65 -36.87
C THR A 67 24.95 -15.06 -37.03
N SER A 68 24.11 -14.16 -37.56
CA SER A 68 22.66 -14.28 -37.50
C SER A 68 21.97 -14.13 -38.85
N TYR A 69 22.50 -13.30 -39.76
CA TYR A 69 21.96 -13.13 -41.11
C TYR A 69 22.64 -14.10 -42.07
N GLU A 70 23.56 -13.66 -42.92
CA GLU A 70 24.37 -14.53 -43.77
C GLU A 70 25.28 -15.46 -42.96
N ASN A 71 25.57 -15.09 -41.69
CA ASN A 71 26.40 -15.84 -40.77
C ASN A 71 27.79 -16.11 -41.36
N ASP A 72 28.34 -15.08 -42.02
CA ASP A 72 29.64 -15.11 -42.67
C ASP A 72 30.78 -14.63 -41.75
N ASN A 73 30.42 -14.26 -40.51
CA ASN A 73 31.31 -13.79 -39.47
C ASN A 73 32.01 -12.46 -39.81
N THR A 74 31.46 -11.66 -40.72
CA THR A 74 31.90 -10.28 -40.96
C THR A 74 31.38 -9.34 -39.87
N ILE A 75 31.62 -8.03 -39.98
CA ILE A 75 31.02 -7.05 -39.08
C ILE A 75 29.54 -6.91 -39.42
N LEU A 76 28.68 -7.04 -38.40
CA LEU A 76 27.26 -6.74 -38.49
C LEU A 76 27.03 -5.22 -38.48
N ASP A 77 27.12 -4.62 -39.66
CA ASP A 77 26.92 -3.21 -39.90
C ASP A 77 25.46 -2.91 -40.28
N ILE A 78 24.73 -2.20 -39.42
CA ILE A 78 23.33 -1.80 -39.66
C ILE A 78 23.12 -0.92 -40.92
N TYR A 79 24.20 -0.40 -41.53
CA TYR A 79 24.20 0.43 -42.73
C TYR A 79 24.56 -0.32 -44.02
N SER A 80 25.10 -1.53 -43.94
CA SER A 80 25.29 -2.43 -45.10
C SER A 80 24.29 -3.59 -45.07
N GLU A 81 23.95 -4.06 -43.88
CA GLU A 81 23.18 -5.26 -43.64
C GLU A 81 21.85 -5.25 -44.41
N ASN A 82 21.61 -6.33 -45.15
CA ASN A 82 20.40 -6.60 -45.89
C ASN A 82 19.71 -7.84 -45.31
N PRO A 83 18.72 -7.68 -44.40
CA PRO A 83 18.09 -8.79 -43.69
C PRO A 83 17.41 -9.88 -44.56
N ASN A 84 17.25 -9.63 -45.87
CA ASN A 84 16.55 -10.52 -46.79
C ASN A 84 17.45 -11.07 -47.92
N GLY A 85 18.76 -10.89 -47.84
CA GLY A 85 19.72 -11.47 -48.78
C GLY A 85 21.07 -10.78 -48.72
N ALA A 86 22.00 -11.19 -49.58
CA ALA A 86 23.39 -10.75 -49.48
C ALA A 86 23.56 -9.22 -49.35
N ASP A 87 24.47 -8.86 -48.45
CA ASP A 87 24.96 -7.52 -48.25
C ASP A 87 25.60 -6.93 -49.52
N PRO A 88 25.48 -5.60 -49.72
CA PRO A 88 26.12 -4.91 -50.82
C PRO A 88 27.66 -4.90 -50.68
N TYR A 89 28.17 -5.00 -49.46
CA TYR A 89 29.58 -5.09 -49.09
C TYR A 89 29.71 -5.50 -47.61
N ASN A 90 30.81 -6.15 -47.25
CA ASN A 90 31.00 -6.71 -45.90
C ASN A 90 32.41 -6.34 -45.39
N PHE A 91 32.57 -6.28 -44.07
CA PHE A 91 33.86 -5.93 -43.46
C PHE A 91 34.47 -7.05 -42.64
N ILE A 92 35.75 -7.33 -42.88
CA ILE A 92 36.51 -8.28 -42.09
C ILE A 92 37.02 -7.58 -40.83
N TYR A 93 36.62 -8.12 -39.67
CA TYR A 93 37.09 -7.68 -38.35
C TYR A 93 38.63 -7.60 -38.29
N GLY A 94 39.15 -6.52 -37.69
CA GLY A 94 40.59 -6.29 -37.51
C GLY A 94 41.36 -5.91 -38.78
N THR A 95 40.72 -6.00 -39.96
CA THR A 95 41.35 -5.69 -41.25
C THR A 95 40.77 -4.41 -41.85
N ASN A 96 39.45 -4.30 -41.93
CA ASN A 96 38.76 -3.18 -42.60
C ASN A 96 38.41 -2.02 -41.65
N GLN A 97 39.15 -1.83 -40.55
CA GLN A 97 38.94 -0.72 -39.61
C GLN A 97 39.68 0.54 -40.07
N CYS A 98 39.00 1.69 -40.18
CA CYS A 98 39.67 2.93 -40.57
C CYS A 98 38.98 4.21 -40.10
N GLY A 99 39.65 5.35 -40.32
CA GLY A 99 39.12 6.70 -40.06
C GLY A 99 38.97 7.59 -41.29
N ASN A 100 39.37 7.12 -42.48
CA ASN A 100 39.32 7.87 -43.73
C ASN A 100 38.60 7.05 -44.81
N TYR A 101 37.48 7.55 -45.31
CA TYR A 101 36.61 6.88 -46.27
C TYR A 101 36.04 7.90 -47.26
N SER A 102 35.72 7.43 -48.46
CA SER A 102 35.20 8.23 -49.57
C SER A 102 33.91 7.65 -50.15
N SER A 103 33.81 6.32 -50.15
CA SER A 103 32.70 5.53 -50.69
C SER A 103 32.20 4.53 -49.65
N GLU A 104 30.96 4.07 -49.82
CA GLU A 104 30.43 2.93 -49.05
C GLU A 104 31.26 1.67 -49.35
N GLY A 105 31.54 0.87 -48.33
CA GLY A 105 32.36 -0.34 -48.42
C GLY A 105 33.87 -0.12 -48.31
N ASP A 106 34.34 1.12 -48.12
CA ASP A 106 35.77 1.41 -47.94
C ASP A 106 36.31 0.78 -46.64
N CYS A 107 35.61 1.00 -45.52
CA CYS A 107 35.98 0.51 -44.20
C CYS A 107 34.83 0.74 -43.20
N TYR A 108 34.88 0.05 -42.05
CA TYR A 108 34.01 0.34 -40.92
C TYR A 108 34.68 1.27 -39.90
N ASN A 109 33.84 2.04 -39.20
CA ASN A 109 34.21 2.96 -38.13
C ASN A 109 33.19 2.86 -36.97
N ARG A 110 33.46 3.58 -35.87
CA ARG A 110 32.61 3.63 -34.68
C ARG A 110 31.51 4.66 -34.89
N GLU A 111 30.27 4.20 -34.95
CA GLU A 111 29.06 5.02 -35.02
C GLU A 111 28.52 5.26 -33.61
N HIS A 112 28.53 6.51 -33.17
CA HIS A 112 27.85 6.92 -31.95
C HIS A 112 26.37 7.20 -32.26
N ILE A 113 25.49 6.24 -31.96
CA ILE A 113 24.05 6.38 -32.23
C ILE A 113 23.48 7.65 -31.57
N VAL A 114 23.91 7.97 -30.34
CA VAL A 114 23.79 9.32 -29.78
C VAL A 114 25.08 10.10 -30.07
N PRO A 115 25.07 11.16 -30.90
CA PRO A 115 26.30 11.78 -31.39
C PRO A 115 27.20 12.29 -30.26
N GLN A 116 28.50 11.97 -30.34
CA GLN A 116 29.47 12.36 -29.32
C GLN A 116 29.66 13.87 -29.14
N SER A 117 29.27 14.67 -30.14
CA SER A 117 29.23 16.13 -30.05
C SER A 117 28.26 16.62 -28.98
N LEU A 118 27.19 15.87 -28.67
CA LEU A 118 26.16 16.31 -27.71
C LEU A 118 26.63 16.30 -26.26
N PHE A 119 27.68 15.53 -25.96
CA PHE A 119 28.22 15.36 -24.62
C PHE A 119 29.73 15.69 -24.57
N ASN A 120 30.22 16.51 -25.51
CA ASN A 120 31.62 16.96 -25.57
C ASN A 120 32.64 15.83 -25.57
N GLU A 121 32.30 14.69 -26.18
CA GLU A 121 33.15 13.49 -26.21
C GLU A 121 33.58 13.00 -24.80
N ALA A 122 32.80 13.33 -23.77
CA ALA A 122 33.13 12.98 -22.39
C ALA A 122 33.12 11.45 -22.18
N LEU A 123 34.06 10.96 -21.38
CA LEU A 123 34.02 9.60 -20.84
C LEU A 123 33.06 9.54 -19.63
N PRO A 124 32.37 8.42 -19.41
CA PRO A 124 32.52 7.15 -20.14
C PRO A 124 31.60 7.02 -21.38
N MET A 125 30.79 8.04 -21.70
CA MET A 125 29.83 7.97 -22.82
C MET A 125 30.52 7.73 -24.16
N LYS A 126 31.69 8.34 -24.39
CA LYS A 126 32.45 8.19 -25.65
C LYS A 126 32.82 6.74 -25.98
N SER A 127 32.85 5.83 -25.01
CA SER A 127 33.37 4.46 -25.13
C SER A 127 32.39 3.36 -24.73
N ASP A 128 31.12 3.68 -24.53
CA ASP A 128 30.10 2.73 -24.09
C ASP A 128 29.55 1.91 -25.28
N ILE A 129 29.83 0.61 -25.29
CA ILE A 129 29.52 -0.27 -26.43
C ILE A 129 28.01 -0.46 -26.65
N HIS A 130 27.16 -0.18 -25.66
CA HIS A 130 25.71 -0.40 -25.79
C HIS A 130 25.05 0.51 -26.82
N PHE A 131 25.64 1.67 -27.13
CA PHE A 131 25.10 2.58 -28.14
C PHE A 131 26.11 2.96 -29.25
N ILE A 132 27.29 2.32 -29.26
CA ILE A 132 28.30 2.55 -30.28
C ILE A 132 28.45 1.28 -31.13
N ARG A 133 28.13 1.39 -32.42
CA ARG A 133 28.16 0.27 -33.38
C ARG A 133 29.37 0.35 -34.30
N ALA A 134 29.81 -0.80 -34.81
CA ALA A 134 30.73 -0.85 -35.94
C ALA A 134 29.93 -0.73 -37.23
N THR A 135 30.13 0.35 -37.99
CA THR A 135 29.34 0.60 -39.21
C THR A 135 30.18 1.15 -40.35
N ASP A 136 29.68 1.10 -41.58
CA ASP A 136 30.29 1.74 -42.74
C ASP A 136 30.64 3.21 -42.44
N GLY A 137 31.89 3.57 -42.74
CA GLY A 137 32.40 4.90 -42.47
C GLY A 137 31.69 5.98 -43.28
N LYS A 138 31.37 5.71 -44.56
CA LYS A 138 30.72 6.69 -45.43
C LYS A 138 29.29 6.98 -44.99
N VAL A 139 28.50 5.96 -44.68
CA VAL A 139 27.12 6.14 -44.19
C VAL A 139 27.09 6.82 -42.83
N ASN A 140 27.99 6.44 -41.90
CA ASN A 140 28.21 7.16 -40.63
C ASN A 140 28.52 8.65 -40.89
N GLY A 141 29.47 8.95 -41.78
CA GLY A 141 29.81 10.33 -42.15
C GLY A 141 28.64 11.11 -42.77
N MET A 142 27.78 10.46 -43.56
CA MET A 142 26.56 11.05 -44.10
C MET A 142 25.51 11.32 -43.01
N ARG A 143 25.37 10.41 -42.03
CA ARG A 143 24.48 10.57 -40.88
C ARG A 143 24.90 11.76 -40.01
N SER A 144 26.20 12.02 -39.87
CA SER A 144 26.74 13.16 -39.12
C SER A 144 26.23 13.21 -37.67
N ASN A 145 25.70 14.34 -37.20
CA ASN A 145 25.05 14.47 -35.89
C ASN A 145 23.51 14.57 -35.99
N TYR A 146 22.92 14.21 -37.13
CA TYR A 146 21.47 14.28 -37.32
C TYR A 146 20.75 13.26 -36.43
N PRO A 147 19.62 13.64 -35.82
CA PRO A 147 18.81 12.70 -35.05
C PRO A 147 18.19 11.64 -35.97
N PHE A 148 17.76 10.54 -35.38
CA PHE A 148 17.09 9.49 -36.13
C PHE A 148 15.60 9.85 -36.30
N GLY A 149 15.00 9.49 -37.43
CA GLY A 149 13.60 9.80 -37.66
C GLY A 149 13.11 9.31 -39.01
N LYS A 150 11.85 9.57 -39.32
CA LYS A 150 11.26 9.15 -40.59
C LYS A 150 11.54 10.19 -41.67
N VAL A 151 12.19 9.79 -42.76
CA VAL A 151 12.50 10.65 -43.90
C VAL A 151 11.29 10.74 -44.83
N GLY A 152 10.86 11.98 -45.12
CA GLY A 152 9.83 12.24 -46.13
C GLY A 152 10.41 12.57 -47.50
N SER A 153 11.41 13.45 -47.53
CA SER A 153 12.11 13.86 -48.75
C SER A 153 13.59 13.52 -48.63
N THR A 154 14.03 12.57 -49.45
CA THR A 154 15.37 11.97 -49.36
C THR A 154 16.43 12.82 -50.07
N SER A 155 17.55 13.10 -49.40
CA SER A 155 18.75 13.73 -49.95
C SER A 155 19.89 12.74 -50.19
N PHE A 156 19.90 11.60 -49.49
CA PHE A 156 20.85 10.50 -49.70
C PHE A 156 20.21 9.16 -49.35
N THR A 157 20.62 8.11 -50.05
CA THR A 157 20.21 6.72 -49.80
C THR A 157 21.44 5.84 -49.86
N SER A 158 21.72 5.07 -48.80
CA SER A 158 22.80 4.09 -48.76
C SER A 158 22.46 2.87 -49.63
N MET A 159 23.44 2.01 -49.88
CA MET A 159 23.27 0.80 -50.67
C MET A 159 22.31 -0.21 -50.00
N ASN A 160 22.22 -0.23 -48.66
CA ASN A 160 21.23 -1.05 -47.96
C ASN A 160 19.82 -0.42 -47.91
N GLY A 161 19.69 0.85 -48.30
CA GLY A 161 18.41 1.55 -48.36
C GLY A 161 18.10 2.47 -47.18
N SER A 162 19.03 2.65 -46.24
CA SER A 162 18.95 3.70 -45.21
C SER A 162 18.96 5.08 -45.88
N LYS A 163 18.30 6.06 -45.27
CA LYS A 163 18.02 7.36 -45.90
C LYS A 163 18.44 8.51 -45.01
N LEU A 164 18.93 9.58 -45.63
CA LEU A 164 19.04 10.90 -45.02
C LEU A 164 18.08 11.84 -45.73
N GLY A 165 17.43 12.73 -45.00
CA GLY A 165 16.57 13.73 -45.63
C GLY A 165 15.72 14.54 -44.66
N THR A 166 14.80 15.32 -45.20
CA THR A 166 13.85 16.12 -44.40
C THR A 166 12.85 15.21 -43.71
N SER A 167 12.66 15.44 -42.41
CA SER A 167 11.78 14.65 -41.55
C SER A 167 10.30 14.82 -41.86
N VAL A 168 9.56 13.72 -41.70
CA VAL A 168 8.10 13.68 -41.56
C VAL A 168 7.68 13.05 -40.23
N SER A 169 8.62 12.88 -39.28
CA SER A 169 8.31 12.50 -37.90
C SER A 169 7.38 13.56 -37.30
N PRO A 170 6.24 13.19 -36.68
CA PRO A 170 5.32 14.16 -36.09
C PRO A 170 6.02 15.07 -35.06
N GLY A 171 5.98 16.37 -35.29
CA GLY A 171 6.57 17.37 -34.38
C GLY A 171 8.00 17.79 -34.70
N TYR A 172 8.62 17.27 -35.76
CA TYR A 172 9.95 17.70 -36.22
C TYR A 172 10.04 17.78 -37.75
N SER A 173 10.73 18.80 -38.25
CA SER A 173 10.87 19.07 -39.69
C SER A 173 12.32 19.32 -40.14
N GLY A 174 13.28 19.07 -39.25
CA GLY A 174 14.71 19.14 -39.57
C GLY A 174 15.18 17.95 -40.41
N ILE A 175 16.50 17.80 -40.52
CA ILE A 175 17.12 16.67 -41.20
C ILE A 175 17.21 15.50 -40.23
N VAL A 176 16.81 14.32 -40.69
CA VAL A 176 16.89 13.06 -39.94
C VAL A 176 17.54 11.98 -40.77
N PHE A 177 18.11 10.99 -40.09
CA PHE A 177 18.54 9.73 -40.69
C PHE A 177 17.53 8.62 -40.36
N GLU A 178 17.16 7.81 -41.35
CA GLU A 178 16.24 6.69 -41.24
C GLU A 178 16.98 5.39 -41.61
N PRO A 179 17.29 4.49 -40.66
CA PRO A 179 17.82 3.18 -40.99
C PRO A 179 16.74 2.32 -41.66
N VAL A 180 17.13 1.21 -42.26
CA VAL A 180 16.18 0.20 -42.76
C VAL A 180 15.30 -0.34 -41.63
N ASP A 181 14.12 -0.86 -41.99
CA ASP A 181 13.08 -1.19 -41.01
C ASP A 181 13.51 -2.19 -39.93
N ALA A 182 14.43 -3.11 -40.24
CA ALA A 182 14.91 -4.15 -39.35
C ALA A 182 15.88 -3.68 -38.25
N PHE A 183 16.31 -2.41 -38.26
CA PHE A 183 17.22 -1.84 -37.24
C PHE A 183 16.62 -0.61 -36.55
N LYS A 184 15.35 -0.30 -36.81
CA LYS A 184 14.68 0.86 -36.21
C LYS A 184 14.49 0.67 -34.70
N GLY A 185 14.15 -0.56 -34.29
CA GLY A 185 14.02 -0.98 -32.92
C GLY A 185 15.36 -0.98 -32.19
N ASP A 186 16.41 -1.50 -32.81
CA ASP A 186 17.78 -1.46 -32.29
C ASP A 186 18.20 -0.04 -31.94
N VAL A 187 18.05 0.88 -32.89
CA VAL A 187 18.37 2.30 -32.70
C VAL A 187 17.57 2.91 -31.56
N ALA A 188 16.26 2.63 -31.49
CA ALA A 188 15.41 3.11 -30.40
C ALA A 188 15.89 2.61 -29.03
N ARG A 189 16.20 1.31 -28.90
CA ARG A 189 16.65 0.71 -27.64
C ARG A 189 18.05 1.18 -27.22
N MET A 190 18.94 1.48 -28.17
CA MET A 190 20.24 2.09 -27.89
C MET A 190 20.09 3.52 -27.34
N ILE A 191 19.16 4.31 -27.90
CA ILE A 191 18.90 5.68 -27.43
C ILE A 191 18.18 5.66 -26.06
N PHE A 192 17.19 4.79 -25.86
CA PHE A 192 16.53 4.61 -24.56
C PHE A 192 17.52 4.21 -23.47
N TYR A 193 18.45 3.30 -23.78
CA TYR A 193 19.55 2.97 -22.90
C TYR A 193 20.37 4.22 -22.55
N PHE A 194 20.81 4.99 -23.54
CA PHE A 194 21.65 6.17 -23.30
C PHE A 194 20.99 7.17 -22.35
N VAL A 195 19.73 7.55 -22.63
CA VAL A 195 19.02 8.55 -21.80
C VAL A 195 18.63 8.02 -20.42
N THR A 196 18.68 6.71 -20.21
CA THR A 196 18.47 6.08 -18.90
C THR A 196 19.78 5.94 -18.14
N ARG A 197 20.83 5.43 -18.79
CA ARG A 197 22.16 5.26 -18.19
C ARG A 197 22.75 6.58 -17.72
N TYR A 198 22.60 7.63 -18.51
CA TYR A 198 23.19 8.94 -18.25
C TYR A 198 22.19 9.98 -17.73
N GLU A 199 21.11 9.52 -17.10
CA GLU A 199 19.99 10.33 -16.60
C GLU A 199 20.43 11.59 -15.85
N SER A 200 21.40 11.47 -14.94
CA SER A 200 21.86 12.59 -14.10
C SER A 200 22.70 13.63 -14.86
N GLN A 201 23.21 13.29 -16.04
CA GLN A 201 24.06 14.15 -16.86
C GLN A 201 23.31 14.85 -18.00
N LEU A 202 22.09 14.41 -18.32
CA LEU A 202 21.31 14.90 -19.47
C LEU A 202 21.10 16.42 -19.50
N SER A 203 21.00 17.09 -18.34
CA SER A 203 20.84 18.54 -18.29
C SER A 203 22.10 19.32 -18.70
N SER A 204 23.25 18.65 -18.82
CA SER A 204 24.51 19.24 -19.25
C SER A 204 24.83 19.00 -20.73
N PHE A 205 23.99 18.22 -21.42
CA PHE A 205 24.20 17.87 -22.82
C PHE A 205 23.48 18.85 -23.75
N ASP A 206 24.05 19.05 -24.94
CA ASP A 206 23.36 19.74 -26.01
C ASP A 206 22.17 18.90 -26.48
N THR A 207 21.08 19.55 -26.86
CA THR A 207 19.85 18.85 -27.24
C THR A 207 20.01 18.11 -28.57
N GLY A 208 20.74 18.68 -29.53
CA GLY A 208 20.90 18.10 -30.87
C GLY A 208 19.57 17.79 -31.57
N ASP A 209 18.52 18.54 -31.21
CA ASP A 209 17.11 18.27 -31.54
C ASP A 209 16.55 16.92 -31.07
N MET A 210 17.31 16.06 -30.40
CA MET A 210 16.91 14.71 -29.94
C MET A 210 16.74 14.65 -28.41
N LEU A 211 17.72 15.15 -27.64
CA LEU A 211 17.74 15.10 -26.19
C LEU A 211 16.86 16.19 -25.58
N GLY A 212 16.23 15.88 -24.45
CA GLY A 212 15.26 16.77 -23.80
C GLY A 212 15.87 17.83 -22.88
N GLY A 213 17.17 17.76 -22.57
CA GLY A 213 17.85 18.68 -21.64
C GLY A 213 17.43 18.53 -20.16
N SER A 214 16.76 17.43 -19.81
CA SER A 214 16.30 17.12 -18.46
C SER A 214 16.41 15.62 -18.16
N ALA A 215 16.38 15.24 -16.88
CA ALA A 215 16.43 13.84 -16.47
C ALA A 215 15.20 13.04 -16.95
N PHE A 216 14.02 13.65 -16.99
CA PHE A 216 12.79 13.02 -17.46
C PHE A 216 11.99 13.97 -18.38
N PRO A 217 11.50 13.51 -19.55
CA PRO A 217 11.63 12.15 -20.08
C PRO A 217 13.04 11.80 -20.60
N GLY A 218 13.90 12.81 -20.81
CA GLY A 218 15.27 12.66 -21.32
C GLY A 218 15.41 12.85 -22.82
N LEU A 219 14.31 12.79 -23.55
CA LEU A 219 14.22 13.04 -24.99
C LEU A 219 13.23 14.17 -25.27
N GLN A 220 13.35 14.81 -26.43
CA GLN A 220 12.28 15.67 -26.92
C GLN A 220 11.04 14.83 -27.25
N THR A 221 9.85 15.42 -27.11
CA THR A 221 8.58 14.71 -27.28
C THR A 221 8.45 14.05 -28.66
N TRP A 222 8.89 14.73 -29.72
CA TRP A 222 8.81 14.20 -31.08
C TRP A 222 9.69 12.96 -31.25
N GLU A 223 10.92 13.01 -30.74
CA GLU A 223 11.90 11.93 -30.83
C GLU A 223 11.44 10.74 -30.01
N LEU A 224 11.01 10.99 -28.76
CA LEU A 224 10.47 9.95 -27.90
C LEU A 224 9.31 9.19 -28.56
N ASN A 225 8.35 9.90 -29.14
CA ASN A 225 7.21 9.28 -29.81
C ASN A 225 7.64 8.47 -31.05
N GLN A 226 8.61 8.97 -31.81
CA GLN A 226 9.12 8.29 -32.99
C GLN A 226 9.86 6.99 -32.62
N LEU A 227 10.70 7.04 -31.58
CA LEU A 227 11.44 5.89 -31.08
C LEU A 227 10.52 4.85 -30.41
N LEU A 228 9.47 5.28 -29.69
CA LEU A 228 8.46 4.36 -29.14
C LEU A 228 7.72 3.63 -30.26
N ALA A 229 7.37 4.33 -31.34
CA ALA A 229 6.74 3.72 -32.51
C ALA A 229 7.67 2.70 -33.20
N TRP A 230 8.97 3.02 -33.32
CA TRP A 230 9.97 2.11 -33.87
C TRP A 230 10.22 0.88 -33.00
N ASN A 231 10.37 1.06 -31.68
CA ASN A 231 10.52 -0.05 -30.74
C ASN A 231 9.32 -1.02 -30.77
N ALA A 232 8.11 -0.51 -31.00
CA ALA A 232 6.92 -1.35 -31.13
C ALA A 232 6.81 -2.05 -32.50
N ALA A 233 7.25 -1.38 -33.57
CA ALA A 233 7.19 -1.92 -34.93
C ALA A 233 8.29 -2.94 -35.23
N ASP A 234 9.43 -2.82 -34.53
CA ASP A 234 10.61 -3.66 -34.69
C ASP A 234 11.00 -4.28 -33.31
N PRO A 235 10.41 -5.43 -32.96
CA PRO A 235 10.65 -6.11 -31.68
C PRO A 235 12.10 -6.57 -31.52
N VAL A 236 12.52 -6.83 -30.28
CA VAL A 236 13.87 -7.32 -29.98
C VAL A 236 14.19 -8.59 -30.76
N SER A 237 15.31 -8.56 -31.49
CA SER A 237 15.79 -9.69 -32.28
C SER A 237 16.75 -10.62 -31.48
N PRO A 238 16.92 -11.89 -31.89
CA PRO A 238 17.96 -12.76 -31.33
C PRO A 238 19.38 -12.18 -31.45
N THR A 239 19.63 -11.42 -32.51
CA THR A 239 20.88 -10.73 -32.78
C THR A 239 21.17 -9.68 -31.70
N GLU A 240 20.16 -8.88 -31.34
CA GLU A 240 20.28 -7.90 -30.25
C GLU A 240 20.48 -8.56 -28.89
N ILE A 241 19.80 -9.67 -28.61
CA ILE A 241 20.01 -10.42 -27.36
C ILE A 241 21.46 -10.92 -27.28
N THR A 242 21.98 -11.46 -28.38
CA THR A 242 23.37 -11.93 -28.47
C THR A 242 24.35 -10.79 -28.26
N ARG A 243 24.11 -9.65 -28.92
CA ARG A 243 24.91 -8.44 -28.73
C ARG A 243 24.85 -7.94 -27.29
N ASN A 244 23.67 -7.85 -26.67
CA ASN A 244 23.52 -7.39 -25.29
C ASN A 244 24.27 -8.30 -24.30
N ASN A 245 24.26 -9.62 -24.54
CA ASN A 245 25.04 -10.58 -23.78
C ASN A 245 26.55 -10.36 -23.92
N ALA A 246 27.05 -10.18 -25.15
CA ALA A 246 28.45 -9.89 -25.42
C ALA A 246 28.88 -8.54 -24.81
N SER A 247 28.04 -7.50 -24.95
CA SER A 247 28.26 -6.19 -24.34
C SER A 247 28.30 -6.27 -22.82
N HIS A 248 27.47 -7.11 -22.20
CA HIS A 248 27.52 -7.35 -20.76
C HIS A 248 28.84 -7.97 -20.31
N VAL A 249 29.33 -8.98 -21.05
CA VAL A 249 30.65 -9.59 -20.78
C VAL A 249 31.76 -8.56 -20.94
N TYR A 250 31.66 -7.71 -21.96
CA TYR A 250 32.67 -6.69 -22.26
C TYR A 250 32.73 -5.58 -21.20
N GLN A 251 31.62 -4.89 -20.91
CA GLN A 251 31.62 -3.69 -20.06
C GLN A 251 30.80 -3.79 -18.76
N GLY A 252 30.27 -4.97 -18.43
CA GLY A 252 29.71 -5.28 -17.11
C GLY A 252 28.26 -4.84 -16.86
N ASN A 253 27.68 -3.97 -17.69
CA ASN A 253 26.27 -3.56 -17.59
C ASN A 253 25.44 -4.06 -18.79
N ARG A 254 24.10 -4.05 -18.68
CA ARG A 254 23.17 -4.55 -19.72
C ARG A 254 22.26 -3.43 -20.24
N ASN A 255 21.77 -3.56 -21.47
CA ASN A 255 20.71 -2.71 -21.99
C ASN A 255 19.33 -3.25 -21.53
N PRO A 256 18.63 -2.55 -20.62
CA PRO A 256 17.37 -3.03 -20.06
C PRO A 256 16.24 -3.06 -21.09
N PHE A 257 16.34 -2.30 -22.17
CA PHE A 257 15.31 -2.26 -23.20
C PHE A 257 15.43 -3.41 -24.21
N ILE A 258 16.54 -4.14 -24.19
CA ILE A 258 16.69 -5.43 -24.91
C ILE A 258 16.23 -6.58 -24.02
N ASP A 259 16.61 -6.57 -22.74
CA ASP A 259 16.24 -7.63 -21.79
C ASP A 259 14.75 -7.59 -21.40
N HIS A 260 14.18 -6.38 -21.32
CA HIS A 260 12.79 -6.08 -20.96
C HIS A 260 12.22 -5.00 -21.90
N PRO A 261 11.88 -5.34 -23.16
CA PRO A 261 11.38 -4.37 -24.14
C PRO A 261 10.09 -3.66 -23.70
N GLU A 262 9.31 -4.26 -22.80
CA GLU A 262 8.13 -3.66 -22.18
C GLU A 262 8.44 -2.41 -21.33
N TYR A 263 9.67 -2.27 -20.82
CA TYR A 263 10.05 -1.12 -20.00
C TYR A 263 9.98 0.22 -20.74
N ALA A 264 10.20 0.24 -22.05
CA ALA A 264 10.03 1.48 -22.82
C ALA A 264 8.58 2.01 -22.71
N GLY A 265 7.59 1.11 -22.80
CA GLY A 265 6.19 1.42 -22.59
C GLY A 265 5.87 1.78 -21.13
N SER A 266 6.42 1.05 -20.17
CA SER A 266 6.19 1.32 -18.73
C SER A 266 6.79 2.66 -18.26
N ILE A 267 7.85 3.15 -18.91
CA ILE A 267 8.50 4.43 -18.58
C ILE A 267 7.86 5.60 -19.32
N TRP A 268 7.67 5.49 -20.64
CA TRP A 268 7.32 6.62 -21.50
C TRP A 268 6.03 6.43 -22.30
N GLY A 269 5.46 5.22 -22.30
CA GLY A 269 4.18 4.99 -22.94
C GLY A 269 3.10 5.90 -22.35
N THR A 270 2.10 6.22 -23.15
CA THR A 270 0.81 6.60 -22.57
C THR A 270 0.39 5.42 -21.69
N PRO A 271 0.04 5.63 -20.40
CA PRO A 271 -0.44 4.54 -19.58
C PRO A 271 -1.55 3.86 -20.38
N VAL A 272 -1.38 2.58 -20.72
CA VAL A 272 -2.50 1.79 -21.21
C VAL A 272 -3.56 1.96 -20.14
N ALA A 273 -4.70 2.56 -20.50
CA ALA A 273 -5.79 2.70 -19.57
C ALA A 273 -6.08 1.29 -19.05
N ASP A 274 -5.83 1.09 -17.76
CA ASP A 274 -6.07 -0.22 -17.17
C ASP A 274 -7.57 -0.44 -17.21
N THR A 275 -7.98 -1.40 -18.02
CA THR A 275 -9.40 -1.76 -18.21
C THR A 275 -9.71 -3.11 -17.61
N GLN A 276 -8.69 -3.82 -17.12
CA GLN A 276 -8.87 -5.11 -16.49
C GLN A 276 -9.11 -4.87 -15.00
N ALA A 277 -10.17 -5.50 -14.49
CA ALA A 277 -10.48 -5.43 -13.08
C ALA A 277 -9.65 -6.46 -12.28
N PRO A 278 -9.31 -6.16 -11.02
CA PRO A 278 -8.68 -7.14 -10.15
C PRO A 278 -9.52 -8.41 -9.97
N THR A 279 -8.85 -9.51 -9.63
CA THR A 279 -9.54 -10.73 -9.19
C THR A 279 -10.25 -10.50 -7.85
N ALA A 280 -11.27 -11.31 -7.55
CA ALA A 280 -11.90 -11.26 -6.24
C ALA A 280 -10.91 -11.74 -5.17
N ALA A 281 -10.80 -11.01 -4.06
CA ALA A 281 -10.04 -11.47 -2.91
C ALA A 281 -10.64 -12.78 -2.36
N ALA A 282 -9.77 -13.68 -1.91
CA ALA A 282 -10.16 -15.03 -1.46
C ALA A 282 -9.97 -15.20 0.05
N ASN A 283 -10.59 -16.24 0.62
CA ASN A 283 -10.42 -16.65 2.01
C ASN A 283 -10.69 -15.52 3.03
N LEU A 284 -11.65 -14.65 2.75
CA LEU A 284 -12.08 -13.64 3.72
C LEU A 284 -12.63 -14.36 4.96
N THR A 285 -12.10 -14.00 6.11
CA THR A 285 -12.47 -14.56 7.41
C THR A 285 -12.73 -13.44 8.41
N ALA A 286 -13.70 -13.66 9.30
CA ALA A 286 -14.01 -12.80 10.43
C ALA A 286 -13.55 -13.51 11.72
N SER A 287 -12.78 -12.82 12.55
CA SER A 287 -12.12 -13.39 13.71
C SER A 287 -12.04 -12.39 14.86
N ASN A 288 -11.62 -12.89 16.03
CA ASN A 288 -11.42 -12.09 17.24
C ASN A 288 -12.61 -11.18 17.58
N PRO A 289 -13.86 -11.70 17.61
CA PRO A 289 -15.02 -10.89 17.91
C PRO A 289 -14.89 -10.30 19.32
N THR A 290 -15.18 -9.01 19.45
CA THR A 290 -15.44 -8.37 20.74
C THR A 290 -16.92 -8.02 20.84
N SER A 291 -17.34 -7.31 21.89
CA SER A 291 -18.72 -6.79 21.97
C SER A 291 -19.01 -5.68 20.95
N ASN A 292 -17.98 -5.07 20.34
CA ASN A 292 -18.16 -3.93 19.43
C ASN A 292 -17.28 -3.97 18.17
N SER A 293 -16.56 -5.06 17.91
CA SER A 293 -15.59 -5.12 16.82
C SER A 293 -15.37 -6.53 16.27
N MET A 294 -14.80 -6.58 15.06
CA MET A 294 -14.41 -7.80 14.36
C MET A 294 -13.11 -7.56 13.59
N VAL A 295 -12.17 -8.50 13.63
CA VAL A 295 -10.98 -8.48 12.78
C VAL A 295 -11.24 -9.29 11.51
N LEU A 296 -10.95 -8.70 10.36
CA LEU A 296 -11.05 -9.32 9.04
C LEU A 296 -9.65 -9.59 8.49
N SER A 297 -9.48 -10.75 7.85
CA SER A 297 -8.27 -11.13 7.12
C SER A 297 -8.60 -11.90 5.85
N TRP A 298 -7.83 -11.70 4.78
CA TRP A 298 -8.05 -12.34 3.49
C TRP A 298 -6.74 -12.58 2.72
N THR A 299 -6.82 -13.38 1.66
CA THR A 299 -5.78 -13.51 0.65
C THR A 299 -5.91 -12.39 -0.38
N ALA A 300 -4.79 -11.72 -0.70
CA ALA A 300 -4.77 -10.60 -1.64
C ALA A 300 -5.35 -10.96 -3.02
N ALA A 301 -6.05 -10.00 -3.62
CA ALA A 301 -6.41 -10.05 -5.04
C ALA A 301 -5.17 -9.82 -5.92
N THR A 302 -5.28 -10.21 -7.18
CA THR A 302 -4.25 -10.01 -8.20
C THR A 302 -4.81 -9.21 -9.37
N ASP A 303 -3.94 -8.47 -10.02
CA ASP A 303 -4.27 -7.62 -11.16
C ASP A 303 -3.06 -7.52 -12.10
N ASN A 304 -3.27 -7.14 -13.36
CA ASN A 304 -2.22 -7.00 -14.37
C ASN A 304 -1.29 -5.81 -14.09
N ILE A 305 -1.77 -4.74 -13.45
CA ILE A 305 -0.94 -3.59 -13.04
C ILE A 305 -0.79 -3.56 -11.52
N GLY A 306 -1.89 -3.73 -10.78
CA GLY A 306 -1.83 -3.84 -9.33
C GLY A 306 -3.08 -3.37 -8.61
N VAL A 307 -3.28 -3.93 -7.41
CA VAL A 307 -4.39 -3.59 -6.53
C VAL A 307 -4.02 -2.39 -5.65
N ALA A 308 -4.80 -1.32 -5.70
CA ALA A 308 -4.60 -0.10 -4.91
C ALA A 308 -5.22 -0.20 -3.50
N GLY A 309 -6.29 -0.98 -3.32
CA GLY A 309 -6.90 -1.19 -2.00
C GLY A 309 -8.14 -2.08 -2.02
N TYR A 310 -8.76 -2.22 -0.85
CA TYR A 310 -9.92 -3.06 -0.59
C TYR A 310 -11.01 -2.27 0.12
N GLU A 311 -12.18 -2.21 -0.50
CA GLU A 311 -13.42 -1.69 0.10
C GLU A 311 -14.08 -2.77 0.95
N ILE A 312 -14.34 -2.47 2.22
CA ILE A 312 -14.92 -3.40 3.19
C ILE A 312 -16.39 -3.07 3.39
N TYR A 313 -17.25 -4.06 3.16
CA TYR A 313 -18.69 -3.93 3.33
C TYR A 313 -19.18 -4.70 4.55
N VAL A 314 -20.07 -4.06 5.33
CA VAL A 314 -20.72 -4.63 6.51
C VAL A 314 -22.22 -4.60 6.28
N ASN A 315 -22.87 -5.76 6.26
CA ASN A 315 -24.29 -5.93 5.94
C ASN A 315 -24.71 -5.23 4.63
N GLY A 316 -23.83 -5.24 3.62
CA GLY A 316 -24.06 -4.63 2.32
C GLY A 316 -23.73 -3.13 2.22
N THR A 317 -23.34 -2.48 3.32
CA THR A 317 -22.96 -1.06 3.32
C THR A 317 -21.44 -0.91 3.42
N LEU A 318 -20.87 -0.03 2.58
CA LEU A 318 -19.43 0.29 2.65
C LEU A 318 -19.09 0.87 4.03
N ASN A 319 -18.12 0.27 4.71
CA ASN A 319 -17.66 0.70 6.02
C ASN A 319 -16.36 1.51 5.95
N THR A 320 -15.35 1.00 5.23
CA THR A 320 -14.05 1.64 5.08
C THR A 320 -13.27 1.06 3.91
N THR A 321 -12.15 1.69 3.55
CA THR A 321 -11.20 1.22 2.55
C THR A 321 -9.81 1.10 3.17
N VAL A 322 -9.10 0.01 2.88
CA VAL A 322 -7.73 -0.25 3.38
C VAL A 322 -6.81 -0.69 2.25
N SER A 323 -5.49 -0.50 2.41
CA SER A 323 -4.50 -0.99 1.43
C SER A 323 -3.89 -2.35 1.79
N GLY A 324 -3.99 -2.78 3.06
CA GLY A 324 -3.50 -4.07 3.52
C GLY A 324 -4.52 -5.21 3.34
N THR A 325 -4.12 -6.43 3.72
CA THR A 325 -4.97 -7.64 3.67
C THR A 325 -5.64 -7.98 5.01
N THR A 326 -5.65 -7.03 5.93
CA THR A 326 -6.30 -7.12 7.25
C THR A 326 -6.99 -5.81 7.60
N ALA A 327 -8.06 -5.89 8.38
CA ALA A 327 -8.76 -4.72 8.89
C ALA A 327 -9.51 -5.02 10.19
N THR A 328 -9.75 -3.99 11.00
CA THR A 328 -10.60 -4.10 12.19
C THR A 328 -11.85 -3.25 11.99
N VAL A 329 -13.01 -3.90 11.90
CA VAL A 329 -14.31 -3.23 11.85
C VAL A 329 -14.74 -2.93 13.27
N GLN A 330 -14.99 -1.65 13.57
CA GLN A 330 -15.38 -1.14 14.89
C GLN A 330 -16.83 -0.63 14.86
N GLY A 331 -17.40 -0.35 16.04
CA GLY A 331 -18.73 0.25 16.16
C GLY A 331 -19.88 -0.73 15.92
N LEU A 332 -19.62 -2.03 16.01
CA LEU A 332 -20.62 -3.08 15.89
C LEU A 332 -21.48 -3.16 17.16
N ALA A 333 -22.75 -3.55 17.03
CA ALA A 333 -23.62 -3.81 18.16
C ALA A 333 -23.27 -5.17 18.79
N PRO A 334 -23.38 -5.32 20.12
CA PRO A 334 -23.11 -6.60 20.80
C PRO A 334 -24.15 -7.67 20.43
N SER A 335 -23.76 -8.94 20.55
CA SER A 335 -24.62 -10.11 20.28
C SER A 335 -25.33 -10.06 18.92
N THR A 336 -24.71 -9.41 17.93
CA THR A 336 -25.30 -9.19 16.61
C THR A 336 -24.45 -9.88 15.56
N THR A 337 -25.11 -10.64 14.68
CA THR A 337 -24.46 -11.28 13.54
C THR A 337 -24.32 -10.29 12.40
N TYR A 338 -23.10 -10.18 11.89
CA TYR A 338 -22.75 -9.35 10.74
C TYR A 338 -22.24 -10.21 9.59
N THR A 339 -22.54 -9.77 8.37
CA THR A 339 -21.97 -10.33 7.14
C THR A 339 -20.96 -9.34 6.57
N PHE A 340 -19.82 -9.85 6.13
CA PHE A 340 -18.74 -9.08 5.55
C PHE A 340 -18.39 -9.61 4.16
N TYR A 341 -18.13 -8.70 3.22
CA TYR A 341 -17.44 -9.01 1.98
C TYR A 341 -16.53 -7.84 1.62
N ILE A 342 -15.57 -8.08 0.73
CA ILE A 342 -14.65 -7.05 0.25
C ILE A 342 -14.63 -6.99 -1.28
N ILE A 343 -14.32 -5.81 -1.80
CA ILE A 343 -14.10 -5.54 -3.23
C ILE A 343 -12.72 -4.93 -3.38
N ALA A 344 -11.88 -5.52 -4.23
CA ALA A 344 -10.57 -4.96 -4.57
C ALA A 344 -10.73 -3.87 -5.63
N LYS A 345 -9.93 -2.81 -5.52
CA LYS A 345 -9.84 -1.69 -6.45
C LYS A 345 -8.41 -1.55 -6.95
N ASP A 346 -8.22 -1.32 -8.23
CA ASP A 346 -6.94 -0.88 -8.78
C ASP A 346 -6.82 0.65 -8.76
N ALA A 347 -5.69 1.16 -9.27
CA ALA A 347 -5.44 2.60 -9.36
C ALA A 347 -6.20 3.29 -10.51
N ALA A 348 -6.73 2.52 -11.47
CA ALA A 348 -7.52 3.04 -12.58
C ALA A 348 -9.03 3.15 -12.25
N GLY A 349 -9.45 2.58 -11.12
CA GLY A 349 -10.82 2.61 -10.63
C GLY A 349 -11.65 1.37 -10.98
N ASN A 350 -11.06 0.33 -11.59
CA ASN A 350 -11.79 -0.91 -11.83
C ASN A 350 -12.01 -1.65 -10.51
N SER A 351 -13.07 -2.46 -10.47
CA SER A 351 -13.53 -3.13 -9.25
C SER A 351 -13.62 -4.63 -9.48
N SER A 352 -13.07 -5.41 -8.55
CA SER A 352 -13.23 -6.85 -8.59
C SER A 352 -14.69 -7.27 -8.36
N PRO A 353 -15.05 -8.53 -8.68
CA PRO A 353 -16.20 -9.17 -8.05
C PRO A 353 -16.05 -9.21 -6.51
N GLN A 354 -17.16 -9.40 -5.81
CA GLN A 354 -17.15 -9.57 -4.35
C GLN A 354 -16.35 -10.82 -3.95
N SER A 355 -15.64 -10.73 -2.83
CA SER A 355 -15.07 -11.90 -2.15
C SER A 355 -16.14 -12.91 -1.72
N ASN A 356 -15.70 -14.03 -1.13
CA ASN A 356 -16.60 -14.84 -0.31
C ASN A 356 -17.18 -14.01 0.85
N ILE A 357 -18.38 -14.38 1.32
CA ILE A 357 -18.98 -13.77 2.51
C ILE A 357 -18.36 -14.40 3.75
N ALA A 358 -17.85 -13.57 4.66
CA ALA A 358 -17.53 -13.96 6.02
C ALA A 358 -18.65 -13.56 6.95
N THR A 359 -18.96 -14.39 7.94
CA THR A 359 -19.96 -14.09 8.97
C THR A 359 -19.31 -14.11 10.34
N GLY A 360 -19.65 -13.14 11.18
CA GLY A 360 -19.18 -13.10 12.56
C GLY A 360 -20.27 -12.57 13.50
N THR A 361 -20.34 -13.13 14.70
CA THR A 361 -21.25 -12.64 15.75
C THR A 361 -20.42 -11.98 16.84
N THR A 362 -20.71 -10.72 17.15
CA THR A 362 -20.07 -10.01 18.26
C THR A 362 -20.43 -10.64 19.59
N LEU A 363 -19.53 -10.52 20.57
CA LEU A 363 -19.75 -11.04 21.91
C LEU A 363 -20.81 -10.22 22.67
N THR A 364 -21.29 -10.76 23.79
CA THR A 364 -22.12 -10.03 24.74
C THR A 364 -21.28 -8.95 25.45
N GLY A 365 -21.80 -7.73 25.58
CA GLY A 365 -21.17 -6.64 26.32
C GLY A 365 -22.10 -5.40 26.38
N PRO A 366 -21.78 -4.38 27.21
CA PRO A 366 -22.62 -3.19 27.36
C PRO A 366 -22.92 -2.50 26.01
N ILE A 367 -24.13 -1.97 25.85
CA ILE A 367 -24.51 -1.11 24.72
C ILE A 367 -23.81 0.23 24.92
N GLY A 368 -22.64 0.37 24.30
CA GLY A 368 -21.76 1.52 24.43
C GLY A 368 -20.37 1.06 24.08
N GLY A 369 -20.01 1.16 22.80
CA GLY A 369 -18.65 0.85 22.34
C GLY A 369 -17.62 1.66 23.12
N SER A 370 -16.36 1.20 23.11
CA SER A 370 -15.24 2.03 23.57
C SER A 370 -15.29 3.37 22.82
N CYS A 371 -15.42 4.47 23.58
CA CYS A 371 -15.51 5.82 23.05
C CYS A 371 -14.15 6.51 22.99
N GLY A 372 -13.19 6.01 23.74
CA GLY A 372 -11.81 6.45 23.67
C GLY A 372 -10.92 5.78 24.72
N THR A 373 -9.63 5.94 24.49
CA THR A 373 -8.54 5.47 25.34
C THR A 373 -7.44 6.53 25.44
N GLU A 374 -6.67 6.48 26.50
CA GLU A 374 -5.42 7.21 26.71
C GLU A 374 -4.41 6.28 27.38
N THR A 375 -3.33 5.98 26.66
CA THR A 375 -2.23 5.07 27.08
C THR A 375 -1.02 5.83 27.61
N PHE A 376 -1.07 7.16 27.60
CA PHE A 376 -0.03 8.08 28.05
C PHE A 376 1.31 7.98 27.28
N ASP A 377 1.37 7.22 26.17
CA ASP A 377 2.59 7.08 25.36
C ASP A 377 3.05 8.42 24.74
N ALA A 378 2.12 9.33 24.50
CA ALA A 378 2.35 10.65 23.93
C ALA A 378 2.75 11.71 24.96
N ILE A 379 2.90 11.38 26.26
CA ILE A 379 3.26 12.38 27.27
C ILE A 379 4.65 12.98 27.01
N PRO A 380 4.86 14.29 27.26
CA PRO A 380 6.13 14.95 27.00
C PRO A 380 7.21 14.48 27.98
N THR A 381 8.43 14.26 27.50
CA THR A 381 9.56 13.75 28.29
C THR A 381 10.48 14.83 28.87
N ALA A 382 10.31 16.10 28.50
CA ALA A 382 11.10 17.20 29.05
C ALA A 382 10.86 17.35 30.57
N SER A 383 11.91 17.62 31.33
CA SER A 383 11.83 17.84 32.79
C SER A 383 11.07 16.74 33.55
N ALA A 384 11.20 15.47 33.12
CA ALA A 384 10.28 14.39 33.49
C ALA A 384 10.09 14.17 35.00
N SER A 385 11.10 14.45 35.83
CA SER A 385 11.07 14.31 37.29
C SER A 385 10.55 15.54 38.05
N SER A 386 10.25 16.64 37.34
CA SER A 386 9.75 17.89 37.94
C SER A 386 8.23 17.95 37.89
N TYR A 387 7.62 18.46 38.97
CA TYR A 387 6.19 18.76 39.03
C TYR A 387 5.89 20.06 38.29
N VAL A 388 5.35 19.92 37.08
CA VAL A 388 4.95 21.03 36.21
C VAL A 388 3.63 20.69 35.54
N ASP A 389 3.00 21.71 34.94
CA ASP A 389 1.83 21.47 34.11
C ASP A 389 2.27 20.83 32.78
N ARG A 390 1.49 19.85 32.31
CA ARG A 390 1.76 19.05 31.12
C ARG A 390 0.58 19.13 30.19
N THR A 391 0.86 19.33 28.90
CA THR A 391 -0.15 19.22 27.85
C THR A 391 0.36 18.31 26.74
N TRP A 392 -0.48 17.41 26.26
CA TRP A 392 -0.21 16.58 25.09
C TRP A 392 -1.50 16.28 24.35
N THR A 393 -1.39 15.71 23.15
CA THR A 393 -2.55 15.26 22.37
C THR A 393 -2.36 13.81 21.97
N SER A 394 -3.38 13.00 22.21
CA SER A 394 -3.47 11.60 21.83
C SER A 394 -4.89 11.34 21.33
N ASN A 395 -5.07 10.51 20.30
CA ASN A 395 -6.41 10.16 19.78
C ASN A 395 -7.33 11.37 19.49
N ASN A 396 -6.76 12.48 19.00
CA ASN A 396 -7.44 13.77 18.77
C ASN A 396 -8.06 14.43 20.03
N ILE A 397 -7.58 14.06 21.21
CA ILE A 397 -7.96 14.62 22.50
C ILE A 397 -6.75 15.30 23.10
N THR A 398 -6.88 16.57 23.44
CA THR A 398 -5.84 17.30 24.16
C THR A 398 -6.01 17.07 25.65
N TRP A 399 -4.97 16.59 26.31
CA TRP A 399 -4.95 16.36 27.75
C TRP A 399 -4.10 17.40 28.44
N ALA A 400 -4.56 17.88 29.59
CA ALA A 400 -3.84 18.77 30.47
C ALA A 400 -3.74 18.16 31.87
N ALA A 401 -2.52 17.97 32.37
CA ALA A 401 -2.27 17.53 33.73
C ALA A 401 -1.57 18.63 34.53
N THR A 402 -2.10 19.00 35.69
CA THR A 402 -1.47 19.99 36.57
C THR A 402 -0.64 19.35 37.65
N PHE A 403 0.46 20.02 38.02
CA PHE A 403 1.37 19.56 39.07
C PHE A 403 1.72 18.06 38.91
N ALA A 404 2.26 17.72 37.74
CA ALA A 404 2.48 16.36 37.29
C ALA A 404 3.93 16.10 36.87
N ARG A 405 4.35 14.85 37.00
CA ARG A 405 5.63 14.32 36.52
C ARG A 405 5.41 13.11 35.62
N THR A 406 6.38 12.77 34.78
CA THR A 406 6.23 11.82 33.66
C THR A 406 7.35 10.79 33.57
N ASP A 407 8.17 10.65 34.62
CA ASP A 407 9.29 9.70 34.70
C ASP A 407 8.95 8.39 35.42
N GLU A 408 7.73 8.27 35.93
CA GLU A 408 7.21 7.04 36.55
C GLU A 408 6.49 6.15 35.53
N THR A 409 6.43 4.86 35.81
CA THR A 409 5.85 3.83 34.93
C THR A 409 4.86 2.94 35.68
N ILE A 410 3.88 2.37 34.98
CA ILE A 410 3.09 1.24 35.49
C ILE A 410 3.40 0.00 34.62
N ASN A 411 2.82 -0.03 33.42
CA ASN A 411 3.06 -1.00 32.33
C ASN A 411 3.51 -0.30 31.04
N GLY A 412 3.64 1.02 31.07
CA GLY A 412 4.24 1.86 30.07
C GLY A 412 4.62 3.21 30.69
N LYS A 413 4.52 4.27 29.89
CA LYS A 413 4.60 5.63 30.42
C LYS A 413 3.36 5.91 31.26
N SER A 414 3.52 6.59 32.39
CA SER A 414 2.39 7.00 33.22
C SER A 414 2.44 8.50 33.54
N ILE A 415 1.28 9.11 33.76
CA ILE A 415 1.21 10.45 34.33
C ILE A 415 1.11 10.35 35.85
N THR A 416 2.00 11.02 36.59
CA THR A 416 2.00 10.98 38.06
C THR A 416 1.67 12.34 38.65
N ILE A 417 0.56 12.43 39.38
CA ILE A 417 0.01 13.69 39.91
C ILE A 417 0.11 13.75 41.45
N ARG A 418 0.41 14.94 41.98
CA ARG A 418 0.43 15.23 43.43
C ARG A 418 -0.42 16.47 43.75
N GLY A 419 -1.67 16.29 44.17
CA GLY A 419 -2.56 17.43 44.48
C GLY A 419 -3.05 18.23 43.27
N GLY A 420 -2.84 17.71 42.05
CA GLY A 420 -3.30 18.30 40.78
C GLY A 420 -4.45 17.49 40.13
N ASN A 421 -4.67 17.71 38.84
CA ASN A 421 -5.70 17.01 38.08
C ASN A 421 -5.25 16.69 36.65
N LEU A 422 -5.85 15.65 36.05
CA LEU A 422 -5.81 15.34 34.61
C LEU A 422 -7.15 15.73 33.99
N THR A 423 -7.15 16.50 32.92
CA THR A 423 -8.38 16.96 32.24
C THR A 423 -8.27 16.74 30.73
N SER A 424 -9.34 16.23 30.11
CA SER A 424 -9.45 16.11 28.66
C SER A 424 -9.97 17.40 28.01
N SER A 425 -9.72 17.60 26.72
CA SER A 425 -10.53 18.46 25.88
C SER A 425 -11.94 17.88 25.75
N THR A 426 -12.85 18.60 25.08
CA THR A 426 -14.20 18.07 24.81
C THR A 426 -14.12 16.79 23.99
N ILE A 427 -14.70 15.72 24.52
CA ILE A 427 -14.89 14.42 23.87
C ILE A 427 -16.36 14.30 23.41
N SER A 428 -16.60 13.50 22.37
CA SER A 428 -17.94 13.22 21.86
C SER A 428 -18.42 11.83 22.28
N GLY A 429 -19.74 11.57 22.23
CA GLY A 429 -20.32 10.25 22.50
C GLY A 429 -20.57 9.91 23.98
N GLY A 430 -20.29 10.83 24.90
CA GLY A 430 -20.61 10.69 26.32
C GLY A 430 -19.72 9.69 27.07
N VAL A 431 -20.04 9.48 28.35
CA VAL A 431 -19.33 8.57 29.26
C VAL A 431 -20.34 7.69 30.00
N GLN A 432 -20.32 6.39 29.70
CA GLN A 432 -21.17 5.36 30.31
C GLN A 432 -20.43 4.61 31.42
N SER A 433 -19.18 4.26 31.17
CA SER A 433 -18.23 3.73 32.15
C SER A 433 -16.85 4.32 31.90
N LEU A 434 -16.01 4.33 32.94
CA LEU A 434 -14.62 4.78 32.87
C LEU A 434 -13.76 3.80 33.65
N THR A 435 -12.67 3.36 33.03
CA THR A 435 -11.68 2.44 33.59
C THR A 435 -10.32 3.11 33.65
N LEU A 436 -9.60 2.96 34.76
CA LEU A 436 -8.25 3.51 34.95
C LEU A 436 -7.38 2.55 35.77
N THR A 437 -6.11 2.42 35.38
CA THR A 437 -5.08 1.76 36.17
C THR A 437 -4.33 2.79 37.02
N THR A 438 -4.15 2.51 38.32
CA THR A 438 -3.44 3.42 39.22
C THR A 438 -2.41 2.71 40.09
N GLN A 439 -1.40 3.47 40.51
CA GLN A 439 -0.46 3.05 41.54
C GLN A 439 0.01 4.26 42.37
N LEU A 440 0.06 4.10 43.69
CA LEU A 440 0.74 5.01 44.58
C LEU A 440 2.25 4.83 44.44
N LYS A 441 2.93 5.89 44.01
CA LYS A 441 4.39 5.95 43.96
C LYS A 441 4.93 6.55 45.25
N TYR A 442 6.13 6.12 45.62
CA TYR A 442 6.85 6.55 46.83
C TYR A 442 6.11 6.24 48.14
N SER A 443 6.65 6.71 49.26
CA SER A 443 5.99 6.62 50.56
C SER A 443 4.71 7.48 50.59
N GLY A 444 3.64 6.90 51.12
CA GLY A 444 2.33 7.51 51.22
C GLY A 444 1.30 6.53 51.76
N THR A 445 0.04 6.96 51.82
CA THR A 445 -1.09 6.12 52.23
C THR A 445 -2.05 5.88 51.08
N ALA A 446 -2.69 4.70 51.04
CA ALA A 446 -3.74 4.41 50.07
C ALA A 446 -4.89 5.45 50.17
N GLY A 447 -5.53 5.72 49.05
CA GLY A 447 -6.56 6.76 48.95
C GLY A 447 -7.41 6.59 47.70
N THR A 448 -8.11 7.66 47.30
CA THR A 448 -8.93 7.67 46.08
C THR A 448 -8.68 8.93 45.25
N LEU A 449 -8.82 8.80 43.94
CA LEU A 449 -8.94 9.90 42.97
C LEU A 449 -10.42 10.22 42.76
N ASN A 450 -10.75 11.50 42.58
CA ASN A 450 -12.10 11.95 42.24
C ASN A 450 -12.26 11.99 40.72
N VAL A 451 -13.31 11.38 40.18
CA VAL A 451 -13.62 11.40 38.74
C VAL A 451 -14.83 12.30 38.52
N GLU A 452 -14.62 13.37 37.77
CA GLU A 452 -15.63 14.33 37.36
C GLU A 452 -15.88 14.19 35.85
N VAL A 453 -17.15 14.21 35.43
CA VAL A 453 -17.54 14.35 34.03
C VAL A 453 -18.41 15.58 33.89
N ASN A 454 -18.04 16.51 33.01
CA ASN A 454 -18.67 17.83 32.88
C ASN A 454 -18.77 18.58 34.23
N GLY A 455 -17.73 18.45 35.06
CA GLY A 455 -17.65 19.09 36.39
C GLY A 455 -18.51 18.44 37.48
N THR A 456 -19.25 17.37 37.18
CA THR A 456 -20.02 16.61 38.19
C THR A 456 -19.22 15.41 38.66
N LEU A 457 -19.07 15.21 39.98
CA LEU A 457 -18.43 14.02 40.53
C LEU A 457 -19.27 12.76 40.23
N VAL A 458 -18.72 11.82 39.46
CA VAL A 458 -19.41 10.60 39.03
C VAL A 458 -18.92 9.33 39.72
N GLY A 459 -17.82 9.43 40.47
CA GLY A 459 -17.30 8.35 41.28
C GLY A 459 -15.87 8.60 41.74
N THR A 460 -15.28 7.61 42.38
CA THR A 460 -13.89 7.64 42.84
C THR A 460 -13.14 6.38 42.43
N ILE A 461 -11.83 6.51 42.22
CA ILE A 461 -10.94 5.40 41.84
C ILE A 461 -9.91 5.20 42.95
N PRO A 462 -9.84 4.02 43.58
CA PRO A 462 -8.86 3.75 44.63
C PRO A 462 -7.46 3.63 44.05
N TYR A 463 -6.46 4.03 44.84
CA TYR A 463 -5.05 3.78 44.58
C TYR A 463 -4.35 3.24 45.83
N SER A 464 -3.34 2.39 45.62
CA SER A 464 -2.50 1.82 46.68
C SER A 464 -1.08 1.58 46.15
N ALA A 465 -0.16 1.09 46.99
CA ALA A 465 1.19 0.71 46.53
C ALA A 465 1.16 -0.41 45.46
N THR A 466 0.10 -1.21 45.43
CA THR A 466 -0.15 -2.23 44.42
C THR A 466 -0.91 -1.64 43.23
N VAL A 467 -0.47 -1.99 42.02
CA VAL A 467 -1.15 -1.63 40.77
C VAL A 467 -2.57 -2.22 40.76
N ALA A 468 -3.56 -1.40 40.45
CA ALA A 468 -4.94 -1.83 40.34
C ALA A 468 -5.68 -1.09 39.22
N THR A 469 -6.46 -1.84 38.44
CA THR A 469 -7.37 -1.31 37.42
C THR A 469 -8.79 -1.30 37.98
N THR A 470 -9.44 -0.14 37.96
CA THR A 470 -10.80 0.02 38.49
C THR A 470 -11.73 0.63 37.45
N THR A 471 -12.95 0.12 37.37
CA THR A 471 -14.01 0.63 36.50
C THR A 471 -15.13 1.27 37.32
N ILE A 472 -15.47 2.51 36.99
CA ILE A 472 -16.73 3.17 37.40
C ILE A 472 -17.75 2.89 36.30
N ASN A 473 -18.86 2.24 36.67
CA ASN A 473 -19.98 1.96 35.76
C ASN A 473 -21.15 2.91 36.04
N GLY A 474 -22.06 3.04 35.06
CA GLY A 474 -23.31 3.78 35.26
C GLY A 474 -23.15 5.30 35.35
N ILE A 475 -22.12 5.86 34.72
CA ILE A 475 -21.87 7.32 34.68
C ILE A 475 -22.99 8.04 33.92
N ASN A 476 -23.50 7.44 32.84
CA ASN A 476 -24.70 7.87 32.09
C ASN A 476 -24.66 9.34 31.60
N VAL A 477 -23.50 9.93 31.32
CA VAL A 477 -23.40 11.30 30.80
C VAL A 477 -23.41 11.25 29.27
N THR A 478 -24.55 11.56 28.66
CA THR A 478 -24.72 11.55 27.20
C THR A 478 -24.17 12.82 26.53
N GLY A 479 -23.80 12.74 25.25
CA GLY A 479 -23.41 13.91 24.45
C GLY A 479 -21.94 14.32 24.63
N ASN A 480 -21.64 15.61 24.42
CA ASN A 480 -20.27 16.11 24.61
C ASN A 480 -19.88 16.08 26.10
N ALA A 481 -18.69 15.57 26.39
CA ALA A 481 -18.21 15.40 27.75
C ALA A 481 -16.78 15.93 27.94
N VAL A 482 -16.41 16.24 29.17
CA VAL A 482 -15.03 16.51 29.61
C VAL A 482 -14.76 15.63 30.81
N ILE A 483 -13.74 14.79 30.72
CA ILE A 483 -13.29 13.93 31.82
C ILE A 483 -12.25 14.70 32.62
N LYS A 484 -12.40 14.72 33.94
CA LYS A 484 -11.43 15.29 34.86
C LYS A 484 -11.19 14.36 36.05
N ILE A 485 -9.92 14.05 36.31
CA ILE A 485 -9.51 13.16 37.39
C ILE A 485 -8.62 13.95 38.35
N THR A 486 -9.07 14.14 39.59
CA THR A 486 -8.38 14.97 40.59
C THR A 486 -7.77 14.08 41.67
N ASN A 487 -6.50 14.32 42.00
CA ASN A 487 -5.88 13.75 43.19
C ASN A 487 -6.11 14.70 44.38
N PRO A 488 -7.00 14.37 45.33
CA PRO A 488 -7.30 15.25 46.46
C PRO A 488 -6.15 15.34 47.48
N SER A 489 -5.16 14.44 47.41
CA SER A 489 -4.01 14.43 48.31
C SER A 489 -2.87 15.29 47.77
N THR A 490 -2.40 16.24 48.57
CA THR A 490 -1.23 17.09 48.24
C THR A 490 0.11 16.44 48.59
N SER A 491 0.11 15.25 49.21
CA SER A 491 1.31 14.50 49.60
C SER A 491 1.51 13.23 48.78
N ASN A 492 0.43 12.52 48.43
CA ASN A 492 0.48 11.28 47.66
C ASN A 492 0.76 11.54 46.18
N ARG A 493 1.57 10.66 45.57
CA ARG A 493 1.99 10.74 44.17
C ARG A 493 1.37 9.57 43.43
N VAL A 494 0.31 9.83 42.68
CA VAL A 494 -0.48 8.75 42.08
C VAL A 494 -0.18 8.69 40.60
N ALA A 495 0.44 7.59 40.18
CA ALA A 495 0.62 7.25 38.78
C ALA A 495 -0.70 6.73 38.21
N MET A 496 -1.02 7.16 36.99
CA MET A 496 -2.22 6.81 36.25
C MET A 496 -1.82 6.33 34.86
N ASP A 497 -2.40 5.22 34.42
CA ASP A 497 -2.17 4.58 33.13
C ASP A 497 -3.46 3.89 32.62
N ASP A 498 -3.49 3.50 31.35
CA ASP A 498 -4.58 2.74 30.71
C ASP A 498 -5.99 3.33 30.92
N LEU A 499 -6.17 4.64 30.72
CA LEU A 499 -7.48 5.27 30.82
C LEU A 499 -8.35 4.85 29.62
N SER A 500 -9.57 4.40 29.86
CA SER A 500 -10.54 4.10 28.81
C SER A 500 -11.97 4.38 29.25
N TRP A 501 -12.87 4.69 28.31
CA TRP A 501 -14.29 4.87 28.60
C TRP A 501 -15.19 4.35 27.50
N THR A 502 -16.44 4.08 27.87
CA THR A 502 -17.51 3.67 26.94
C THR A 502 -18.47 4.82 26.69
N CYS A 503 -19.07 4.84 25.49
CA CYS A 503 -20.03 5.87 25.11
C CYS A 503 -21.33 5.75 25.92
N ALA A 504 -21.89 6.88 26.34
CA ALA A 504 -23.27 6.95 26.81
C ALA A 504 -24.15 7.49 25.67
N THR A 505 -24.97 6.62 25.11
CA THR A 505 -25.98 7.00 24.11
C THR A 505 -27.35 7.16 24.79
N LEU A 506 -28.20 8.03 24.25
CA LEU A 506 -29.63 8.03 24.58
C LEU A 506 -30.25 6.75 24.02
N ALA A 507 -30.11 5.65 24.76
CA ALA A 507 -30.73 4.40 24.39
C ALA A 507 -32.16 4.39 24.94
N THR A 508 -33.15 4.17 24.06
CA THR A 508 -34.49 3.69 24.43
C THR A 508 -34.49 2.20 24.74
N SER A 509 -33.32 1.61 25.04
CA SER A 509 -33.23 0.20 25.41
C SER A 509 -33.80 0.03 26.82
N ASP A 510 -35.07 -0.35 26.89
CA ASP A 510 -35.56 -1.16 27.98
C ASP A 510 -34.52 -2.25 28.26
N LEU A 511 -34.14 -2.38 29.53
CA LEU A 511 -33.20 -3.37 30.04
C LEU A 511 -33.57 -4.78 29.55
N THR A 512 -33.04 -5.21 28.41
CA THR A 512 -33.06 -6.63 28.03
C THR A 512 -31.97 -7.33 28.84
N LYS A 513 -32.30 -7.61 30.11
CA LYS A 513 -31.58 -8.56 30.97
C LYS A 513 -31.87 -9.98 30.46
N GLY A 514 -30.85 -10.83 30.54
CA GLY A 514 -30.83 -12.16 29.93
C GLY A 514 -32.08 -13.01 30.17
N LYS A 515 -32.54 -13.66 29.10
CA LYS A 515 -33.38 -14.88 29.02
C LYS A 515 -33.98 -15.40 30.35
N SER A 516 -34.94 -14.68 30.90
CA SER A 516 -36.10 -15.28 31.57
C SER A 516 -37.33 -14.49 31.12
N SER A 517 -37.79 -14.77 29.90
CA SER A 517 -38.94 -14.09 29.32
C SER A 517 -40.19 -14.43 30.14
N PHE A 518 -40.62 -13.50 30.99
CA PHE A 518 -41.94 -13.56 31.60
C PHE A 518 -42.97 -13.17 30.53
N SER A 519 -43.99 -13.99 30.36
CA SER A 519 -45.13 -13.73 29.50
C SER A 519 -46.39 -13.67 30.33
N VAL A 520 -47.29 -12.76 29.98
CA VAL A 520 -48.55 -12.53 30.67
C VAL A 520 -49.72 -13.10 29.86
N TYR A 521 -50.66 -13.77 30.52
CA TYR A 521 -51.84 -14.33 29.88
C TYR A 521 -53.03 -14.44 30.87
N PRO A 522 -54.28 -14.40 30.40
CA PRO A 522 -54.66 -13.93 29.08
C PRO A 522 -54.36 -12.43 28.92
N ASN A 523 -54.08 -12.00 27.69
CA ASN A 523 -53.92 -10.59 27.34
C ASN A 523 -54.76 -10.33 26.07
N PRO A 524 -55.95 -9.72 26.16
CA PRO A 524 -56.48 -8.99 27.33
C PRO A 524 -56.87 -9.88 28.52
N VAL A 525 -56.65 -9.36 29.73
CA VAL A 525 -57.06 -9.94 31.01
C VAL A 525 -58.56 -9.83 31.14
N LYS A 526 -59.21 -10.97 31.42
CA LYS A 526 -60.64 -11.06 31.70
C LYS A 526 -60.83 -11.57 33.13
N ASN A 527 -61.86 -11.09 33.83
CA ASN A 527 -62.19 -11.48 35.21
C ASN A 527 -61.14 -11.09 36.27
N ASN A 528 -60.34 -10.04 36.05
CA ASN A 528 -59.30 -9.55 36.97
C ASN A 528 -58.18 -10.55 37.32
N GLU A 529 -58.01 -11.63 36.56
CA GLU A 529 -56.97 -12.63 36.81
C GLU A 529 -55.89 -12.61 35.73
N LEU A 530 -54.69 -12.15 36.12
CA LEU A 530 -53.50 -12.10 35.27
C LEU A 530 -52.56 -13.24 35.67
N PHE A 531 -52.21 -14.12 34.73
CA PHE A 531 -51.23 -15.17 34.94
C PHE A 531 -49.88 -14.79 34.32
N VAL A 532 -48.80 -15.19 34.98
CA VAL A 532 -47.42 -14.97 34.53
C VAL A 532 -46.79 -16.33 34.25
N LYS A 533 -46.19 -16.50 33.07
CA LYS A 533 -45.44 -17.67 32.63
C LYS A 533 -43.97 -17.28 32.55
N GLY A 534 -43.08 -18.04 33.18
CA GLY A 534 -41.65 -17.78 33.18
C GLY A 534 -40.89 -18.82 34.01
N GLU A 535 -39.59 -18.89 33.84
CA GLU A 535 -38.72 -19.70 34.71
C GLU A 535 -38.53 -18.99 36.06
N GLU A 536 -38.35 -19.75 37.14
CA GLU A 536 -37.93 -19.19 38.45
C GLU A 536 -38.89 -18.15 39.08
N LEU A 537 -40.19 -18.20 38.74
CA LEU A 537 -41.19 -17.26 39.26
C LEU A 537 -41.19 -17.18 40.79
N SER A 538 -40.95 -18.29 41.49
CA SER A 538 -40.90 -18.35 42.96
C SER A 538 -39.78 -17.49 43.58
N LYS A 539 -38.77 -17.09 42.80
CA LYS A 539 -37.68 -16.20 43.23
C LYS A 539 -38.01 -14.71 43.11
N VAL A 540 -39.13 -14.35 42.47
CA VAL A 540 -39.57 -12.95 42.37
C VAL A 540 -39.95 -12.44 43.75
N SER A 541 -39.21 -11.44 44.24
CA SER A 541 -39.41 -10.82 45.55
C SER A 541 -40.50 -9.75 45.54
N LYS A 542 -40.76 -9.11 44.38
CA LYS A 542 -41.80 -8.09 44.25
C LYS A 542 -42.41 -8.03 42.85
N ALA A 543 -43.71 -7.76 42.78
CA ALA A 543 -44.42 -7.32 41.57
C ALA A 543 -45.17 -6.02 41.84
N GLU A 544 -45.11 -5.10 40.88
CA GLU A 544 -45.77 -3.80 40.90
C GLU A 544 -46.57 -3.61 39.60
N ILE A 545 -47.78 -3.09 39.69
CA ILE A 545 -48.61 -2.77 38.53
C ILE A 545 -48.73 -1.27 38.43
N TYR A 546 -48.46 -0.73 37.24
CA TYR A 546 -48.57 0.69 36.93
C TYR A 546 -49.57 0.91 35.79
N ASP A 547 -50.27 2.04 35.80
CA ASP A 547 -50.95 2.52 34.59
C ASP A 547 -49.95 3.20 33.63
N LEU A 548 -50.42 3.59 32.43
CA LEU A 548 -49.57 4.26 31.43
C LEU A 548 -49.09 5.67 31.84
N SER A 549 -49.65 6.27 32.89
CA SER A 549 -49.16 7.53 33.46
C SER A 549 -48.01 7.32 34.46
N GLY A 550 -47.67 6.06 34.78
CA GLY A 550 -46.67 5.69 35.77
C GLY A 550 -47.20 5.67 37.21
N LYS A 551 -48.53 5.80 37.41
CA LYS A 551 -49.14 5.70 38.73
C LYS A 551 -49.14 4.24 39.19
N LEU A 552 -48.63 4.00 40.39
CA LEU A 552 -48.66 2.68 41.04
C LEU A 552 -50.10 2.31 41.40
N ILE A 553 -50.57 1.19 40.88
CA ILE A 553 -51.91 0.63 41.09
C ILE A 553 -51.88 -0.44 42.18
N GLU A 554 -50.88 -1.32 42.15
CA GLU A 554 -50.74 -2.40 43.12
C GLU A 554 -49.27 -2.79 43.30
N SER A 555 -48.92 -3.24 44.51
CA SER A 555 -47.59 -3.75 44.86
C SER A 555 -47.75 -5.00 45.72
N ILE A 556 -47.07 -6.08 45.34
CA ILE A 556 -47.21 -7.43 45.91
C ILE A 556 -45.82 -7.96 46.22
N ALA A 557 -45.56 -8.29 47.48
CA ALA A 557 -44.33 -8.96 47.89
C ALA A 557 -44.45 -10.48 47.67
N HIS A 558 -43.40 -11.10 47.16
CA HIS A 558 -43.30 -12.53 46.83
C HIS A 558 -44.51 -13.07 46.03
N PRO A 559 -44.89 -12.40 44.93
CA PRO A 559 -46.16 -12.60 44.22
C PRO A 559 -46.37 -14.04 43.73
N PHE A 560 -45.28 -14.77 43.43
CA PHE A 560 -45.36 -16.08 42.81
C PHE A 560 -44.81 -17.22 43.67
N LYS A 561 -44.74 -17.04 44.99
CA LYS A 561 -44.24 -18.09 45.90
C LYS A 561 -45.09 -19.37 45.87
N ASN A 562 -46.41 -19.23 45.77
CA ASN A 562 -47.37 -20.34 45.84
C ASN A 562 -48.34 -20.40 44.64
N SER A 563 -48.17 -19.53 43.65
CA SER A 563 -49.10 -19.31 42.54
C SER A 563 -48.38 -18.61 41.39
N ASN A 564 -48.88 -18.67 40.16
CA ASN A 564 -48.41 -17.82 39.05
C ASN A 564 -49.45 -16.74 38.66
N LYS A 565 -50.45 -16.52 39.53
CA LYS A 565 -51.59 -15.63 39.31
C LYS A 565 -51.49 -14.38 40.16
N ILE A 566 -51.80 -13.23 39.55
CA ILE A 566 -52.06 -11.94 40.20
C ILE A 566 -53.54 -11.58 40.02
N ASN A 567 -54.21 -11.20 41.12
CA ASN A 567 -55.57 -10.66 41.07
C ASN A 567 -55.49 -9.12 41.04
N LEU A 568 -56.02 -8.51 39.99
CA LEU A 568 -55.91 -7.07 39.71
C LEU A 568 -56.86 -6.18 40.53
N LYS A 569 -57.50 -6.71 41.59
CA LYS A 569 -58.36 -5.99 42.55
C LYS A 569 -59.38 -5.02 41.93
N GLY A 570 -59.91 -5.32 40.74
CA GLY A 570 -60.87 -4.45 40.06
C GLY A 570 -60.26 -3.29 39.27
N ALA A 571 -59.04 -3.45 38.75
CA ALA A 571 -58.45 -2.53 37.78
C ALA A 571 -59.45 -2.19 36.65
N GLN A 572 -59.54 -0.90 36.32
CA GLN A 572 -60.44 -0.43 35.25
C GLN A 572 -59.96 -0.91 33.88
N LYS A 573 -60.84 -0.84 32.88
CA LYS A 573 -60.46 -1.13 31.49
C LYS A 573 -59.33 -0.20 31.07
N GLY A 574 -58.24 -0.76 30.56
CA GLY A 574 -57.07 0.03 30.25
C GLY A 574 -55.80 -0.79 30.02
N ILE A 575 -54.72 -0.06 29.78
CA ILE A 575 -53.39 -0.63 29.55
C ILE A 575 -52.55 -0.44 30.80
N TYR A 576 -51.90 -1.51 31.23
CA TYR A 576 -51.08 -1.55 32.43
C TYR A 576 -49.70 -2.15 32.15
N ILE A 577 -48.76 -1.85 33.05
CA ILE A 577 -47.40 -2.41 33.07
C ILE A 577 -47.24 -3.20 34.36
N LEU A 578 -47.00 -4.50 34.25
CA LEU A 578 -46.52 -5.33 35.34
C LEU A 578 -44.99 -5.21 35.38
N LYS A 579 -44.42 -4.77 36.50
CA LYS A 579 -42.99 -4.69 36.76
C LYS A 579 -42.63 -5.65 37.89
N THR A 580 -41.62 -6.50 37.68
CA THR A 580 -41.02 -7.34 38.71
C THR A 580 -39.57 -6.93 38.92
N ASP A 581 -38.84 -7.61 39.81
CA ASP A 581 -37.44 -7.32 40.16
C ASP A 581 -36.51 -7.09 38.96
N ASN A 582 -36.71 -7.84 37.87
CA ASN A 582 -35.82 -7.83 36.71
C ASN A 582 -36.53 -7.74 35.35
N THR A 583 -37.87 -7.71 35.31
CA THR A 583 -38.63 -7.71 34.05
C THR A 583 -39.84 -6.79 34.11
N SER A 584 -40.29 -6.29 32.96
CA SER A 584 -41.58 -5.61 32.82
C SER A 584 -42.38 -6.26 31.69
N SER A 585 -43.71 -6.21 31.79
CA SER A 585 -44.62 -6.75 30.77
C SER A 585 -45.87 -5.90 30.69
N LYS A 586 -46.26 -5.54 29.47
CA LYS A 586 -47.48 -4.79 29.19
C LYS A 586 -48.66 -5.74 29.07
N PHE A 587 -49.79 -5.41 29.69
CA PHE A 587 -51.05 -6.15 29.52
C PHE A 587 -52.24 -5.19 29.43
N ILE A 588 -53.33 -5.69 28.84
CA ILE A 588 -54.59 -4.97 28.68
C ILE A 588 -55.59 -5.59 29.66
N VAL A 589 -56.34 -4.77 30.38
CA VAL A 589 -57.53 -5.19 31.13
C VAL A 589 -58.75 -4.83 30.29
N ASP A 590 -59.56 -5.83 29.94
CA ASP A 590 -60.80 -5.68 29.18
C ASP A 590 -62.03 -5.89 30.07
#